data_AF-A0A399ECD0-F1
#
_entry.id   AF-A0A399ECD0-F1
#
_cell.length_a   1.000
_cell.length_b   1.000
_cell.length_c   1.000
_cell.angle_alpha   90.00
_cell.angle_beta   90.00
_cell.angle_gamma   90.00
#
_symmetry.space_group_name_H-M   'P 1'
#
loop_
_entity.id
_entity.type
_entity.pdbx_description
1 polymer ?
#
loop_
_entity_poly.entity_id
_entity_poly.type
_entity_poly.pdbx_seq_one_letter_code
_entity_poly.pdbx_strand_id
1 'polypeptide(L)'
;MRRRVGIGLLIVLGLGLAAYLAALGYVVLNMNRSTLQQADVALVLGSRVYHGERLNPCLVKRVEEGVEVVRQGWARWLVVSGGLDRESGTVEAQAMARIAQQRGLPEERVVLEPKARSTYQNLRFTRQIMEERGWNTVVIVSEPFHLPRAALMARRLGLEFALAPSPHCPQNLPAFLREPLVLLYYALRGWRE
;
A
#
# COMPACT_ATOMS: atom_id res chain seq x y z
N MET A 1 -6.00 -7.83 47.18
CA MET A 1 -6.09 -6.82 46.10
C MET A 1 -5.02 -7.01 45.01
N ARG A 2 -3.71 -7.04 45.34
CA ARG A 2 -2.60 -7.23 44.36
C ARG A 2 -2.71 -8.46 43.44
N ARG A 3 -3.18 -9.61 43.94
CA ARG A 3 -3.28 -10.86 43.15
C ARG A 3 -4.35 -10.83 42.04
N ARG A 4 -5.46 -10.11 42.25
CA ARG A 4 -6.54 -9.94 41.25
C ARG A 4 -6.12 -8.95 40.14
N VAL A 5 -5.38 -7.91 40.50
CA VAL A 5 -4.79 -6.96 39.54
C VAL A 5 -3.77 -7.67 38.63
N GLY A 6 -2.97 -8.59 39.18
CA GLY A 6 -2.02 -9.39 38.39
C GLY A 6 -2.69 -10.31 37.35
N ILE A 7 -3.79 -10.98 37.71
CA ILE A 7 -4.53 -11.85 36.79
C ILE A 7 -5.19 -11.03 35.66
N GLY A 8 -5.81 -9.88 36.00
CA GLY A 8 -6.43 -9.02 34.99
C GLY A 8 -5.43 -8.50 33.96
N LEU A 9 -4.24 -8.07 34.40
CA LEU A 9 -3.18 -7.63 33.49
C LEU A 9 -2.71 -8.76 32.55
N LEU A 10 -2.52 -9.97 33.08
CA LEU A 10 -2.11 -11.13 32.27
C LEU A 10 -3.15 -11.48 31.19
N ILE A 11 -4.44 -11.38 31.50
CA ILE A 11 -5.51 -11.60 30.52
C ILE A 11 -5.44 -10.58 29.40
N VAL A 12 -5.30 -9.29 29.73
CA VAL A 12 -5.20 -8.21 28.74
C VAL A 12 -3.98 -8.40 27.82
N LEU A 13 -2.82 -8.72 28.40
CA LEU A 13 -1.60 -9.00 27.64
C LEU A 13 -1.76 -10.23 26.74
N GLY A 14 -2.40 -11.30 27.25
CA GLY A 14 -2.68 -12.52 26.49
C GLY A 14 -3.60 -12.26 25.29
N LEU A 15 -4.68 -11.50 25.48
CA LEU A 15 -5.60 -11.11 24.40
C LEU A 15 -4.90 -10.21 23.37
N GLY A 16 -4.08 -9.25 23.83
CA GLY A 16 -3.30 -8.38 22.94
C GLY A 16 -2.32 -9.16 22.08
N LEU A 17 -1.58 -10.11 22.67
CA LEU A 17 -0.68 -11.00 21.94
C LEU A 17 -1.44 -11.89 20.94
N ALA A 18 -2.55 -12.49 21.36
CA ALA A 18 -3.37 -13.31 20.47
C ALA A 18 -3.91 -12.51 19.27
N ALA A 19 -4.38 -11.28 19.49
CA ALA A 19 -4.82 -10.39 18.42
C ALA A 19 -3.68 -10.02 17.46
N TYR A 20 -2.49 -9.72 17.99
CA TYR A 20 -1.30 -9.45 17.17
C TYR A 20 -0.91 -10.65 16.32
N LEU A 21 -0.84 -11.86 16.92
CA LEU A 21 -0.48 -13.09 16.20
C LEU A 21 -1.51 -13.45 15.13
N ALA A 22 -2.80 -13.25 15.40
CA ALA A 22 -3.86 -13.44 14.41
C ALA A 22 -3.70 -12.46 13.23
N ALA A 23 -3.44 -11.18 13.50
CA ALA A 23 -3.20 -10.17 12.47
C ALA A 23 -1.91 -10.44 11.67
N LEU A 24 -0.84 -10.91 12.33
CA LEU A 24 0.39 -11.35 11.68
C LEU A 24 0.14 -12.57 10.79
N GLY A 25 -0.60 -13.56 11.27
CA GLY A 25 -1.01 -14.73 10.49
C GLY A 25 -1.81 -14.31 9.25
N TYR A 26 -2.76 -13.38 9.39
CA TYR A 26 -3.49 -12.81 8.26
C TYR A 26 -2.56 -12.17 7.21
N VAL A 27 -1.60 -11.37 7.64
CA VAL A 27 -0.62 -10.74 6.74
C VAL A 27 0.21 -11.81 6.01
N VAL A 28 0.82 -12.75 6.75
CA VAL A 28 1.67 -13.83 6.20
C VAL A 28 0.91 -14.70 5.20
N LEU A 29 -0.33 -15.07 5.50
CA LEU A 29 -1.14 -15.92 4.63
C LEU A 29 -1.61 -15.21 3.35
N ASN A 30 -1.62 -13.87 3.31
CA ASN A 30 -2.19 -13.11 2.18
C ASN A 30 -1.18 -12.24 1.42
N MET A 31 0.04 -12.03 1.92
CA MET A 31 0.97 -11.06 1.34
C MET A 31 1.38 -11.33 -0.11
N ASN A 32 1.52 -12.60 -0.50
CA ASN A 32 1.94 -12.99 -1.85
C ASN A 32 0.75 -13.29 -2.78
N ARG A 33 -0.48 -12.98 -2.35
CA ARG A 33 -1.68 -13.27 -3.13
C ARG A 33 -1.78 -12.29 -4.30
N SER A 34 -1.39 -12.73 -5.49
CA SER A 34 -1.75 -12.07 -6.74
C SER A 34 -3.20 -12.40 -7.11
N THR A 35 -3.94 -11.39 -7.53
CA THR A 35 -5.31 -11.52 -8.08
C THR A 35 -5.42 -10.78 -9.40
N LEU A 36 -4.31 -10.68 -10.12
CA LEU A 36 -4.17 -9.89 -11.32
C LEU A 36 -5.28 -10.22 -12.33
N GLN A 37 -5.97 -9.17 -12.78
CA GLN A 37 -7.04 -9.22 -13.76
C GLN A 37 -7.00 -7.92 -14.57
N GLN A 38 -7.66 -7.88 -15.73
CA GLN A 38 -7.75 -6.65 -16.50
C GLN A 38 -8.46 -5.56 -15.69
N ALA A 39 -7.90 -4.36 -15.73
CA ALA A 39 -8.43 -3.19 -15.06
C ALA A 39 -8.22 -1.93 -15.92
N ASP A 40 -8.92 -0.85 -15.56
CA ASP A 40 -8.75 0.44 -16.22
C ASP A 40 -7.39 1.06 -15.90
N VAL A 41 -6.95 0.89 -14.64
CA VAL A 41 -5.76 1.59 -14.09
C VAL A 41 -4.97 0.70 -13.14
N ALA A 42 -3.65 0.87 -13.11
CA ALA A 42 -2.79 0.34 -12.06
C ALA A 42 -2.46 1.47 -11.07
N LEU A 43 -2.59 1.21 -9.77
CA LEU A 43 -2.24 2.12 -8.69
C LEU A 43 -0.97 1.64 -8.01
N VAL A 44 0.11 2.41 -8.08
CA VAL A 44 1.32 2.19 -7.28
C VAL A 44 1.20 2.99 -5.98
N LEU A 45 1.19 2.27 -4.87
CA LEU A 45 1.19 2.89 -3.54
C LEU A 45 2.59 3.41 -3.19
N GLY A 46 2.64 4.69 -2.79
CA GLY A 46 3.85 5.34 -2.33
C GLY A 46 4.54 4.69 -1.13
N SER A 47 5.82 4.95 -1.04
CA SER A 47 6.68 4.71 0.11
C SER A 47 7.79 5.75 0.10
N ARG A 48 8.51 5.85 1.21
CA ARG A 48 9.63 6.78 1.38
C ARG A 48 10.54 6.74 0.14
N VAL A 49 10.85 7.91 -0.42
CA VAL A 49 11.61 8.01 -1.68
C VAL A 49 13.06 7.64 -1.50
N TYR A 50 13.69 8.06 -0.41
CA TYR A 50 15.11 7.89 -0.17
C TYR A 50 15.41 7.19 1.17
N HIS A 51 16.47 6.39 1.20
CA HIS A 51 17.12 5.92 2.41
C HIS A 51 18.49 6.58 2.51
N GLY A 52 18.58 7.65 3.31
CA GLY A 52 19.71 8.57 3.26
C GLY A 52 19.73 9.27 1.90
N GLU A 53 20.84 9.17 1.18
CA GLU A 53 21.01 9.78 -0.16
C GLU A 53 20.59 8.83 -1.30
N ARG A 54 20.31 7.56 -1.00
CA ARG A 54 20.02 6.55 -2.02
C ARG A 54 18.53 6.40 -2.25
N LEU A 55 18.13 6.25 -3.52
CA LEU A 55 16.75 5.95 -3.88
C LEU A 55 16.31 4.63 -3.25
N ASN A 56 15.10 4.59 -2.68
CA ASN A 56 14.54 3.42 -2.04
C ASN A 56 14.33 2.29 -3.07
N PRO A 57 15.06 1.16 -2.97
CA PRO A 57 14.92 0.06 -3.92
C PRO A 57 13.50 -0.53 -3.93
N CYS A 58 12.79 -0.46 -2.81
CA CYS A 58 11.44 -1.00 -2.70
C CYS A 58 10.43 -0.09 -3.42
N LEU A 59 10.61 1.23 -3.37
CA LEU A 59 9.82 2.16 -4.18
C LEU A 59 10.04 1.87 -5.67
N VAL A 60 11.30 1.70 -6.09
CA VAL A 60 11.65 1.39 -7.48
C VAL A 60 10.97 0.11 -7.94
N LYS A 61 11.06 -0.97 -7.17
CA LYS A 61 10.42 -2.27 -7.51
C LYS A 61 8.90 -2.18 -7.63
N ARG A 62 8.25 -1.38 -6.78
CA ARG A 62 6.80 -1.13 -6.89
C ARG A 62 6.45 -0.40 -8.19
N VAL A 63 7.24 0.60 -8.57
CA VAL A 63 7.02 1.32 -9.83
C VAL A 63 7.31 0.44 -11.04
N GLU A 64 8.38 -0.34 -11.02
CA GLU A 64 8.70 -1.32 -12.07
C GLU A 64 7.55 -2.31 -12.27
N GLU A 65 6.99 -2.86 -11.19
CA GLU A 65 5.83 -3.74 -11.26
C GLU A 65 4.61 -3.03 -11.86
N GLY A 66 4.33 -1.79 -11.44
CA GLY A 66 3.22 -1.00 -12.01
C GLY A 66 3.39 -0.72 -13.50
N VAL A 67 4.62 -0.42 -13.94
CA VAL A 67 4.94 -0.28 -15.37
C VAL A 67 4.71 -1.61 -16.10
N GLU A 68 5.10 -2.74 -15.51
CA GLU A 68 4.91 -4.04 -16.13
C GLU A 68 3.44 -4.43 -16.26
N VAL A 69 2.62 -4.18 -15.24
CA VAL A 69 1.16 -4.34 -15.29
C VAL A 69 0.56 -3.57 -16.46
N VAL A 70 1.03 -2.34 -16.70
CA VAL A 70 0.55 -1.49 -17.80
C VAL A 70 1.09 -1.93 -19.16
N ARG A 71 2.33 -2.42 -19.21
CA ARG A 71 3.01 -2.91 -20.43
C ARG A 71 2.42 -4.23 -20.92
N GLN A 72 2.06 -5.13 -20.01
CA GLN A 72 1.40 -6.40 -20.31
C GLN A 72 -0.09 -6.25 -20.66
N GLY A 73 -0.65 -5.03 -20.56
CA GLY A 73 -2.04 -4.76 -20.91
C GLY A 73 -3.05 -5.14 -19.82
N TRP A 74 -2.60 -5.41 -18.59
CA TRP A 74 -3.50 -5.59 -17.44
C TRP A 74 -4.13 -4.28 -16.99
N ALA A 75 -3.49 -3.14 -17.29
CA ALA A 75 -4.07 -1.82 -17.07
C ALA A 75 -3.74 -0.86 -18.21
N ARG A 76 -4.62 0.11 -18.48
CA ARG A 76 -4.40 1.12 -19.52
C ARG A 76 -3.56 2.30 -19.00
N TRP A 77 -3.73 2.68 -17.74
CA TRP A 77 -3.08 3.84 -17.11
C TRP A 77 -2.30 3.44 -15.87
N LEU A 78 -1.32 4.26 -15.48
CA LEU A 78 -0.61 4.14 -14.22
C LEU A 78 -0.91 5.35 -13.34
N VAL A 79 -1.55 5.15 -12.19
CA VAL A 79 -1.61 6.15 -11.11
C VAL A 79 -0.47 5.87 -10.14
N VAL A 80 0.32 6.91 -9.85
CA VAL A 80 1.32 6.89 -8.79
C VAL A 80 0.86 7.83 -7.67
N SER A 81 0.66 7.28 -6.47
CA SER A 81 0.04 8.00 -5.35
C SER A 81 0.95 8.06 -4.13
N GLY A 82 1.24 9.29 -3.70
CA GLY A 82 2.06 9.59 -2.54
C GLY A 82 2.46 11.07 -2.48
N GLY A 83 2.36 11.64 -1.29
CA GLY A 83 2.54 13.07 -1.05
C GLY A 83 3.97 13.48 -0.69
N LEU A 84 4.09 14.64 -0.05
CA LEU A 84 5.38 15.20 0.37
C LEU A 84 6.01 14.34 1.48
N ASP A 85 7.14 13.72 1.17
CA ASP A 85 8.06 13.20 2.15
C ASP A 85 8.80 14.37 2.79
N ARG A 86 8.52 14.60 4.09
CA ARG A 86 9.06 15.75 4.83
C ARG A 86 10.56 15.66 5.08
N GLU A 87 11.12 14.45 5.10
CA GLU A 87 12.54 14.26 5.35
C GLU A 87 13.37 14.61 4.11
N SER A 88 12.92 14.15 2.93
CA SER A 88 13.63 14.40 1.67
C SER A 88 13.16 15.66 0.92
N GLY A 89 12.04 16.27 1.32
CA GLY A 89 11.42 17.38 0.60
C GLY A 89 10.82 16.98 -0.76
N THR A 90 10.78 15.68 -1.08
CA THR A 90 10.36 15.17 -2.37
C THR A 90 8.91 14.70 -2.32
N VAL A 91 8.13 14.99 -3.36
CA VAL A 91 6.79 14.41 -3.52
C VAL A 91 6.91 13.00 -4.10
N GLU A 92 6.46 11.99 -3.34
CA GLU A 92 6.59 10.57 -3.71
C GLU A 92 6.04 10.28 -5.11
N ALA A 93 4.84 10.78 -5.42
CA ALA A 93 4.21 10.60 -6.74
C ALA A 93 5.07 11.14 -7.88
N GLN A 94 5.70 12.29 -7.70
CA GLN A 94 6.58 12.88 -8.73
C GLN A 94 7.83 12.03 -8.94
N ALA A 95 8.44 11.53 -7.86
CA ALA A 95 9.58 10.62 -7.95
C ALA A 95 9.20 9.32 -8.66
N MET A 96 8.05 8.73 -8.30
CA MET A 96 7.53 7.52 -8.94
C MET A 96 7.24 7.71 -10.43
N ALA A 97 6.67 8.85 -10.85
CA ALA A 97 6.43 9.11 -12.27
C ALA A 97 7.73 9.23 -13.07
N ARG A 98 8.76 9.89 -12.51
CA ARG A 98 10.09 9.95 -13.15
C ARG A 98 10.68 8.55 -13.32
N ILE A 99 10.56 7.69 -12.31
CA ILE A 99 11.00 6.29 -12.40
C ILE A 99 10.22 5.56 -13.50
N ALA A 100 8.90 5.72 -13.56
CA ALA A 100 8.07 5.07 -14.58
C ALA A 100 8.46 5.51 -16.01
N GLN A 101 8.70 6.80 -16.21
CA GLN A 101 9.18 7.37 -17.49
C GLN A 101 10.57 6.83 -17.86
N GLN A 102 11.49 6.74 -16.90
CA GLN A 102 12.80 6.11 -17.11
C GLN A 102 12.70 4.63 -17.49
N ARG A 103 11.59 3.95 -17.16
CA ARG A 103 11.29 2.58 -17.58
C ARG A 103 10.50 2.50 -18.89
N GLY A 104 10.38 3.61 -19.60
CA GLY A 104 9.82 3.68 -20.95
C GLY A 104 8.30 3.80 -20.99
N LEU A 105 7.63 4.05 -19.87
CA LEU A 105 6.20 4.35 -19.88
C LEU A 105 5.99 5.81 -20.31
N PRO A 106 5.21 6.10 -21.37
CA PRO A 106 4.98 7.47 -21.82
C PRO A 106 4.32 8.33 -20.75
N GLU A 107 4.69 9.62 -20.69
CA GLU A 107 4.20 10.55 -19.66
C GLU A 107 2.67 10.64 -19.65
N GLU A 108 2.05 10.64 -20.83
CA GLU A 108 0.60 10.70 -20.95
C GLU A 108 -0.10 9.52 -20.29
N ARG A 109 0.57 8.36 -20.14
CA ARG A 109 0.01 7.17 -19.47
C ARG A 109 0.15 7.21 -17.94
N VAL A 110 0.86 8.19 -17.40
CA VAL A 110 1.12 8.32 -15.96
C VAL A 110 0.28 9.45 -15.37
N VAL A 111 -0.44 9.15 -14.30
CA VAL A 111 -1.28 10.10 -13.56
C VAL A 111 -0.74 10.27 -12.15
N LEU A 112 -0.52 11.51 -11.74
CA LEU A 112 0.00 11.87 -10.43
C LEU A 112 -1.12 12.05 -9.42
N GLU A 113 -0.97 11.44 -8.24
CA GLU A 113 -1.72 11.78 -7.03
C GLU A 113 -0.73 12.23 -5.93
N PRO A 114 -0.48 13.54 -5.78
CA PRO A 114 0.62 14.07 -4.95
C PRO A 114 0.21 14.48 -3.53
N LYS A 115 -0.97 14.11 -3.04
CA LYS A 115 -1.52 14.63 -1.76
C LYS A 115 -1.52 13.60 -0.64
N ALA A 116 -1.61 12.32 -0.95
CA ALA A 116 -1.81 11.31 0.07
C ALA A 116 -0.63 11.16 1.05
N ARG A 117 -0.95 10.93 2.32
CA ARG A 117 0.02 10.70 3.42
C ARG A 117 -0.19 9.37 4.13
N SER A 118 -1.13 8.57 3.64
CA SER A 118 -1.45 7.26 4.18
C SER A 118 -1.98 6.38 3.06
N THR A 119 -1.91 5.07 3.24
CA THR A 119 -2.49 4.14 2.27
C THR A 119 -4.00 4.34 2.08
N TYR A 120 -4.72 4.72 3.15
CA TYR A 120 -6.14 5.05 3.03
C TYR A 120 -6.34 6.26 2.12
N GLN A 121 -5.54 7.32 2.29
CA GLN A 121 -5.56 8.49 1.42
C GLN A 121 -5.14 8.15 -0.01
N ASN A 122 -4.14 7.29 -0.20
CA ASN A 122 -3.74 6.85 -1.54
C ASN A 122 -4.94 6.26 -2.29
N LEU A 123 -5.66 5.33 -1.64
CA LEU A 123 -6.83 4.67 -2.21
C LEU A 123 -8.00 5.64 -2.39
N ARG A 124 -8.27 6.51 -1.42
CA ARG A 124 -9.37 7.48 -1.47
C ARG A 124 -9.18 8.51 -2.58
N PHE A 125 -7.99 9.10 -2.69
CA PHE A 125 -7.69 10.08 -3.72
C PHE A 125 -7.60 9.43 -5.11
N THR A 126 -7.07 8.21 -5.20
CA THR A 126 -7.13 7.46 -6.47
C THR A 126 -8.56 7.16 -6.88
N ARG A 127 -9.45 6.80 -5.94
CA ARG A 127 -10.88 6.61 -6.22
C ARG A 127 -11.53 7.87 -6.81
N GLN A 128 -11.18 9.05 -6.30
CA GLN A 128 -11.68 10.32 -6.86
C GLN A 128 -11.18 10.54 -8.31
N ILE A 129 -9.90 10.28 -8.57
CA ILE A 129 -9.32 10.34 -9.92
C ILE A 129 -10.03 9.34 -10.86
N MET A 130 -10.35 8.14 -10.36
CA MET A 130 -11.09 7.12 -11.11
C MET A 130 -12.50 7.60 -11.46
N GLU A 131 -13.23 8.17 -10.50
CA GLU A 131 -14.57 8.75 -10.71
C GLU A 131 -14.54 9.86 -11.77
N GLU A 132 -13.58 10.79 -11.69
CA GLU A 132 -13.42 11.88 -12.65
C GLU A 132 -13.10 11.40 -14.08
N ARG A 133 -12.48 10.23 -14.20
CA ARG A 133 -12.04 9.65 -15.48
C ARG A 133 -12.95 8.53 -15.99
N GLY A 134 -14.01 8.19 -15.26
CA GLY A 134 -14.92 7.09 -15.58
C GLY A 134 -14.27 5.70 -15.51
N TRP A 135 -13.25 5.54 -14.67
CA TRP A 135 -12.59 4.25 -14.42
C TRP A 135 -13.28 3.52 -13.28
N ASN A 136 -13.47 2.21 -13.42
CA ASN A 136 -14.22 1.39 -12.47
C ASN A 136 -13.34 0.38 -11.74
N THR A 137 -12.26 -0.07 -12.39
CA THR A 137 -11.42 -1.17 -11.90
C THR A 137 -9.96 -0.74 -11.72
N VAL A 138 -9.31 -1.24 -10.66
CA VAL A 138 -7.91 -0.89 -10.33
C VAL A 138 -7.05 -2.11 -9.96
N VAL A 139 -5.85 -2.21 -10.52
CA VAL A 139 -4.80 -3.12 -10.01
C VAL A 139 -3.98 -2.37 -8.95
N ILE A 140 -3.99 -2.82 -7.71
CA ILE A 140 -3.21 -2.22 -6.63
C ILE A 140 -1.83 -2.89 -6.56
N VAL A 141 -0.79 -2.08 -6.70
CA VAL A 141 0.61 -2.47 -6.70
C VAL A 141 1.30 -1.96 -5.43
N SER A 142 1.93 -2.86 -4.69
CA SER A 142 2.70 -2.52 -3.49
C SER A 142 3.62 -3.68 -3.10
N GLU A 143 4.40 -3.48 -2.04
CA GLU A 143 5.13 -4.58 -1.42
C GLU A 143 4.15 -5.63 -0.86
N PRO A 144 4.49 -6.93 -0.95
CA PRO A 144 3.62 -8.03 -0.56
C PRO A 144 2.96 -7.84 0.81
N PHE A 145 3.74 -7.51 1.84
CA PHE A 145 3.24 -7.43 3.22
C PHE A 145 2.30 -6.23 3.49
N HIS A 146 2.24 -5.25 2.59
CA HIS A 146 1.30 -4.12 2.68
C HIS A 146 -0.02 -4.37 1.95
N LEU A 147 -0.05 -5.30 0.99
CA LEU A 147 -1.24 -5.58 0.19
C LEU A 147 -2.46 -6.06 1.00
N PRO A 148 -2.33 -6.91 2.04
CA PRO A 148 -3.48 -7.32 2.84
C PRO A 148 -4.24 -6.13 3.45
N ARG A 149 -3.51 -5.14 3.95
CA ARG A 149 -4.09 -3.91 4.49
C ARG A 149 -4.72 -3.03 3.40
N ALA A 150 -4.01 -2.85 2.28
CA ALA A 150 -4.54 -2.10 1.15
C ALA A 150 -5.85 -2.71 0.61
N ALA A 151 -5.92 -4.04 0.51
CA ALA A 151 -7.11 -4.77 0.09
C ALA A 151 -8.30 -4.54 1.04
N LEU A 152 -8.08 -4.59 2.36
CA LEU A 152 -9.14 -4.31 3.33
C LEU A 152 -9.68 -2.88 3.20
N MET A 153 -8.79 -1.89 3.03
CA MET A 153 -9.17 -0.50 2.83
C MET A 153 -9.88 -0.28 1.48
N ALA A 154 -9.42 -0.91 0.40
CA ALA A 154 -10.03 -0.82 -0.92
C ALA A 154 -11.46 -1.38 -0.91
N ARG A 155 -11.69 -2.54 -0.26
CA ARG A 155 -13.05 -3.09 -0.05
C ARG A 155 -13.96 -2.12 0.69
N ARG A 156 -13.45 -1.47 1.75
CA ARG A 156 -14.22 -0.49 2.54
C ARG A 156 -14.56 0.77 1.75
N LEU A 157 -13.72 1.15 0.79
CA LEU A 157 -13.94 2.27 -0.12
C LEU A 157 -14.81 1.89 -1.33
N GLY A 158 -15.24 0.63 -1.45
CA GLY A 158 -16.06 0.15 -2.56
C GLY A 158 -15.33 0.08 -3.89
N LEU A 159 -13.99 -0.02 -3.88
CA LEU A 159 -13.21 -0.20 -5.11
C LEU A 159 -13.38 -1.64 -5.64
N GLU A 160 -13.52 -1.78 -6.95
CA GLU A 160 -13.29 -3.05 -7.63
C GLU A 160 -11.80 -3.17 -7.94
N PHE A 161 -11.12 -4.12 -7.31
CA PHE A 161 -9.66 -4.19 -7.38
C PHE A 161 -9.10 -5.60 -7.57
N ALA A 162 -7.92 -5.62 -8.18
CA ALA A 162 -6.98 -6.72 -8.16
C ALA A 162 -5.70 -6.31 -7.42
N LEU A 163 -4.88 -7.30 -7.08
CA LEU A 163 -3.62 -7.12 -6.36
C LEU A 163 -2.45 -7.64 -7.21
N ALA A 164 -1.39 -6.83 -7.30
CA ALA A 164 -0.12 -7.19 -7.92
C ALA A 164 1.03 -6.97 -6.91
N PRO A 165 1.56 -8.04 -6.29
CA PRO A 165 2.70 -7.94 -5.39
C PRO A 165 3.97 -7.60 -6.16
N SER A 166 4.65 -6.52 -5.77
CA SER A 166 5.95 -6.19 -6.35
C SER A 166 7.00 -7.26 -5.99
N PRO A 167 8.04 -7.45 -6.83
CA PRO A 167 9.15 -8.34 -6.51
C PRO A 167 9.74 -8.06 -5.13
N HIS A 168 10.22 -9.11 -4.47
CA HIS A 168 10.76 -9.01 -3.13
C HIS A 168 11.89 -7.98 -3.05
N CYS A 169 11.76 -7.03 -2.13
CA CYS A 169 12.80 -6.08 -1.75
C CYS A 169 13.32 -6.46 -0.36
N PRO A 170 14.64 -6.46 -0.11
CA PRO A 170 15.18 -6.75 1.23
C PRO A 170 14.52 -5.83 2.26
N GLN A 171 13.90 -6.46 3.25
CA GLN A 171 12.88 -5.83 4.09
C GLN A 171 13.47 -4.85 5.10
N ASN A 172 12.66 -3.84 5.41
CA ASN A 172 12.67 -3.19 6.70
C ASN A 172 11.82 -4.05 7.67
N LEU A 173 12.44 -5.01 8.38
CA LEU A 173 11.77 -5.87 9.39
C LEU A 173 10.85 -5.08 10.35
N PRO A 174 11.25 -3.88 10.83
CA PRO A 174 10.33 -2.99 11.56
C PRO A 174 9.02 -2.65 10.83
N ALA A 175 9.04 -2.41 9.52
CA ALA A 175 7.83 -2.13 8.75
C ALA A 175 6.91 -3.35 8.67
N PHE A 176 7.50 -4.55 8.48
CA PHE A 176 6.78 -5.81 8.48
C PHE A 176 6.09 -6.08 9.84
N LEU A 177 6.83 -5.98 10.95
CA LEU A 177 6.30 -6.21 12.30
C LEU A 177 5.27 -5.15 12.73
N ARG A 178 5.31 -3.97 12.11
CA ARG A 178 4.33 -2.91 12.35
C ARG A 178 2.97 -3.18 11.67
N GLU A 179 2.92 -3.88 10.54
CA GLU A 179 1.67 -4.08 9.79
C GLU A 179 0.52 -4.67 10.61
N PRO A 180 0.72 -5.73 11.44
CA PRO A 180 -0.33 -6.24 12.31
C PRO A 180 -0.89 -5.18 13.27
N LEU A 181 -0.02 -4.33 13.83
CA LEU A 181 -0.44 -3.24 14.72
C LEU A 181 -1.27 -2.19 13.98
N VAL A 182 -0.91 -1.88 12.73
CA VAL A 182 -1.67 -0.94 11.90
C VAL A 182 -3.05 -1.52 11.56
N LEU A 183 -3.14 -2.82 11.23
CA LEU A 183 -4.42 -3.50 11.01
C LEU A 183 -5.32 -3.41 12.24
N LEU A 184 -4.79 -3.72 13.43
CA LEU A 184 -5.55 -3.64 14.68
C LEU A 184 -5.98 -2.20 14.98
N TYR A 185 -5.11 -1.21 14.78
CA TYR A 185 -5.44 0.21 14.93
C TYR A 185 -6.63 0.63 14.05
N TYR A 186 -6.62 0.28 12.75
CA TYR A 186 -7.74 0.61 11.86
C TYR A 186 -9.00 -0.19 12.17
N ALA A 187 -8.87 -1.45 12.62
CA ALA A 187 -10.01 -2.24 13.06
C ALA A 187 -10.71 -1.57 14.26
N LEU A 188 -9.95 -1.05 15.23
CA LEU A 188 -10.48 -0.33 16.40
C LEU A 188 -11.08 1.03 16.04
N ARG A 189 -10.52 1.76 15.06
CA ARG A 189 -11.05 3.05 14.59
C ARG A 189 -12.16 2.92 13.54
N GLY A 190 -12.59 1.70 13.20
CA GLY A 190 -13.64 1.46 12.22
C GLY A 190 -13.26 1.86 10.78
N TRP A 191 -11.98 1.74 10.43
CA TRP A 191 -11.44 1.99 9.08
C TRP A 191 -11.65 3.44 8.58
N ARG A 192 -11.65 4.41 9.50
CA ARG A 192 -11.69 5.86 9.22
C ARG A 192 -10.30 6.48 9.38
N GLU A 193 -10.05 7.63 8.75
CA GLU A 193 -8.83 8.46 8.96
C GLU A 193 -8.71 8.97 10.42
#